data_AF-A0A820CSZ4-F1
#
_entry.id   AF-A0A820CSZ4-F1
#
_cell.length_a   1.000
_cell.length_b   1.000
_cell.length_c   1.000
_cell.angle_alpha   90.00
_cell.angle_beta   90.00
_cell.angle_gamma   90.00
#
_symmetry.space_group_name_H-M   'P 1'
#
loop_
_entity.id
_entity.type
_entity.pdbx_description
1 polymer ?
#
loop_
_entity_poly.entity_id
_entity_poly.type
_entity_poly.pdbx_seq_one_letter_code
_entity_poly.pdbx_strand_id
1 'polypeptide(L)'
;LLGFYNSDTLSSIKGSVQLITERVSAKERETFIKRAATDGKVLANGGIHVLQTFFSKELSEEYQIMGRRARQGDRDSYRMILLENDLEWIFGAPWENEVKKIKGSILYETLDKECSKLYENSSAGRELGIAQCTSDHNSSKNFLDALITGDIDRVKKFLLEQNRGPNIDSPVSRTVLLMDASGSMSNLLSATKETICTMFERAWVVLGEKGLPNDTFAMQFAFFAWETKGSHLRMFMNTISSEGGMGRKAIEIGLWYAPKEGGTKESISQVILIGRAPANTQPE
;
A
#
# COMPACT_ATOMS: atom_id res chain seq x y z
N LEU A 1 -24.07 -17.58 -13.46
CA LEU A 1 -22.89 -16.73 -13.73
C LEU A 1 -22.27 -17.05 -15.08
N LEU A 2 -21.74 -18.25 -15.38
CA LEU A 2 -21.18 -18.58 -16.72
C LEU A 2 -22.14 -18.37 -17.92
N GLY A 3 -23.42 -18.71 -17.80
CA GLY A 3 -24.41 -18.45 -18.86
C GLY A 3 -24.73 -16.96 -19.09
N PHE A 4 -24.37 -16.09 -18.12
CA PHE A 4 -24.51 -14.64 -18.21
C PHE A 4 -23.26 -14.01 -18.88
N TYR A 5 -22.07 -14.58 -18.64
CA TYR A 5 -20.81 -14.17 -19.27
C TYR A 5 -20.72 -14.49 -20.78
N ASN A 6 -21.54 -15.42 -21.27
CA ASN A 6 -21.56 -15.82 -22.68
C ASN A 6 -22.71 -15.19 -23.49
N SER A 7 -23.38 -14.13 -22.98
CA SER A 7 -24.51 -13.54 -23.72
C SER A 7 -24.05 -12.70 -24.92
N ASP A 8 -24.78 -12.81 -26.04
CA ASP A 8 -24.50 -12.09 -27.30
C ASP A 8 -24.50 -10.56 -27.14
N THR A 9 -25.06 -10.03 -26.05
CA THR A 9 -25.03 -8.61 -25.67
C THR A 9 -23.61 -8.05 -25.47
N LEU A 10 -22.63 -8.91 -25.11
CA LEU A 10 -21.22 -8.53 -24.95
C LEU A 10 -20.44 -8.50 -26.30
N SER A 11 -20.97 -9.15 -27.34
CA SER A 11 -20.28 -9.23 -28.64
C SER A 11 -20.11 -7.86 -29.31
N SER A 12 -21.03 -6.91 -29.05
CA SER A 12 -20.99 -5.56 -29.62
C SER A 12 -19.97 -4.64 -28.92
N ILE A 13 -19.44 -5.02 -27.76
CA ILE A 13 -18.49 -4.21 -26.98
C ILE A 13 -17.07 -4.35 -27.52
N LYS A 14 -16.70 -5.55 -27.97
CA LYS A 14 -15.34 -5.88 -28.47
C LYS A 14 -14.93 -4.97 -29.64
N GLY A 15 -15.88 -4.49 -30.45
CA GLY A 15 -15.63 -3.56 -31.56
C GLY A 15 -15.62 -2.07 -31.20
N SER A 16 -15.94 -1.71 -29.94
CA SER A 16 -16.27 -0.34 -29.53
C SER A 16 -15.28 0.28 -28.53
N VAL A 17 -14.15 -0.38 -28.27
CA VAL A 17 -13.07 0.16 -27.43
C VAL A 17 -12.06 0.88 -28.31
N GLN A 18 -11.77 2.14 -27.98
CA GLN A 18 -10.83 2.97 -28.72
C GLN A 18 -9.72 3.47 -27.79
N LEU A 19 -8.46 3.23 -28.18
CA LEU A 19 -7.28 3.78 -27.49
C LEU A 19 -6.92 5.14 -28.07
N ILE A 20 -6.54 6.06 -27.18
CA ILE A 20 -5.99 7.37 -27.53
C ILE A 20 -4.59 7.48 -26.92
N THR A 21 -3.61 7.82 -27.76
CA THR A 21 -2.22 8.09 -27.34
C THR A 21 -2.12 9.54 -26.83
N GLU A 22 -1.19 9.83 -25.91
CA GLU A 22 -0.95 11.23 -25.48
C GLU A 22 -0.41 12.14 -26.59
N ARG A 23 0.10 11.57 -27.69
CA ARG A 23 0.64 12.31 -28.85
C ARG A 23 -0.41 13.10 -29.63
N VAL A 24 -1.67 12.99 -29.24
CA VAL A 24 -2.81 13.70 -29.80
C VAL A 24 -2.97 15.02 -29.05
N SER A 25 -2.91 16.14 -29.78
CA SER A 25 -3.04 17.49 -29.20
C SER A 25 -4.38 17.64 -28.46
N ALA A 26 -4.46 18.53 -27.46
CA ALA A 26 -5.71 18.77 -26.71
C ALA A 26 -6.91 19.08 -27.65
N LYS A 27 -6.64 19.77 -28.76
CA LYS A 27 -7.62 20.11 -29.80
C LYS A 27 -8.09 18.87 -30.58
N GLU A 28 -7.21 17.93 -30.85
CA GLU A 28 -7.57 16.65 -31.49
C GLU A 28 -8.28 15.72 -30.49
N ARG A 29 -7.90 15.69 -29.21
CA ARG A 29 -8.63 14.96 -28.15
C ARG A 29 -10.06 15.47 -28.04
N GLU A 30 -10.24 16.79 -28.03
CA GLU A 30 -11.56 17.43 -28.06
C GLU A 30 -12.32 17.08 -29.35
N THR A 31 -11.63 17.00 -30.49
CA THR A 31 -12.24 16.59 -31.76
C THR A 31 -12.66 15.12 -31.76
N PHE A 32 -11.91 14.23 -31.11
CA PHE A 32 -12.28 12.82 -30.94
C PHE A 32 -13.49 12.65 -30.03
N ILE A 33 -13.51 13.35 -28.89
CA ILE A 33 -14.65 13.37 -27.98
C ILE A 33 -15.87 13.96 -28.69
N LYS A 34 -15.71 15.05 -29.43
CA LYS A 34 -16.77 15.65 -30.25
C LYS A 34 -17.28 14.68 -31.30
N ARG A 35 -16.41 14.01 -32.07
CA ARG A 35 -16.79 13.01 -33.08
C ARG A 35 -17.49 11.79 -32.48
N ALA A 36 -17.07 11.35 -31.30
CA ALA A 36 -17.73 10.25 -30.59
C ALA A 36 -19.11 10.69 -30.06
N ALA A 37 -19.23 11.92 -29.56
CA ALA A 37 -20.48 12.51 -29.10
C ALA A 37 -21.45 12.89 -30.23
N THR A 38 -20.95 13.17 -31.45
CA THR A 38 -21.76 13.55 -32.62
C THR A 38 -21.93 12.42 -33.64
N ASP A 39 -21.81 11.16 -33.22
CA ASP A 39 -22.16 10.02 -34.09
C ASP A 39 -23.57 10.27 -34.67
N GLY A 40 -23.66 10.41 -36.00
CA GLY A 40 -24.86 10.89 -36.70
C GLY A 40 -26.09 10.00 -36.47
N LYS A 41 -25.90 8.79 -35.96
CA LYS A 41 -26.96 7.89 -35.52
C LYS A 41 -27.58 8.27 -34.17
N VAL A 42 -26.84 8.93 -33.27
CA VAL A 42 -27.33 9.36 -31.93
C VAL A 42 -28.21 10.61 -32.09
N LEU A 43 -27.73 11.59 -32.86
CA LEU A 43 -28.46 12.84 -33.14
C LEU A 43 -29.75 12.61 -33.93
N ALA A 44 -29.78 11.62 -34.84
CA ALA A 44 -30.96 11.31 -35.65
C ALA A 44 -32.06 10.54 -34.91
N ASN A 45 -31.76 9.94 -33.75
CA ASN A 45 -32.69 9.05 -33.02
C ASN A 45 -33.06 9.55 -31.61
N GLY A 46 -32.51 10.69 -31.14
CA GLY A 46 -32.85 11.28 -29.84
C GLY A 46 -32.39 10.49 -28.60
N GLY A 47 -31.51 9.50 -28.78
CA GLY A 47 -31.04 8.59 -27.72
C GLY A 47 -29.85 9.14 -26.91
N ILE A 48 -29.55 8.47 -25.79
CA ILE A 48 -28.43 8.83 -24.90
C ILE A 48 -27.16 8.08 -25.36
N HIS A 49 -26.06 8.82 -25.53
CA HIS A 49 -24.74 8.24 -25.77
C HIS A 49 -23.91 8.26 -24.48
N VAL A 50 -23.50 7.08 -24.02
CA VAL A 50 -22.64 6.94 -22.83
C VAL A 50 -21.20 6.72 -23.26
N LEU A 51 -20.32 7.63 -22.83
CA LEU A 51 -18.88 7.55 -23.03
C LEU A 51 -18.19 7.21 -21.71
N GLN A 52 -17.49 6.08 -21.68
CA GLN A 52 -16.64 5.70 -20.56
C GLN A 52 -15.18 6.00 -20.90
N THR A 53 -14.54 6.86 -20.11
CA THR A 53 -13.18 7.36 -20.40
C THR A 53 -12.07 6.70 -19.56
N PHE A 54 -12.41 5.69 -18.79
CA PHE A 54 -11.49 4.94 -17.92
C PHE A 54 -11.87 3.47 -17.92
N PHE A 55 -10.92 2.59 -17.62
CA PHE A 55 -11.21 1.16 -17.50
C PHE A 55 -11.71 0.85 -16.09
N SER A 56 -12.92 0.30 -15.97
CA SER A 56 -13.49 -0.07 -14.67
C SER A 56 -12.73 -1.23 -14.05
N LYS A 57 -12.49 -1.15 -12.73
CA LYS A 57 -11.81 -2.23 -12.00
C LYS A 57 -12.71 -3.44 -11.78
N GLU A 58 -14.02 -3.20 -11.68
CA GLU A 58 -15.04 -4.22 -11.51
C GLU A 58 -16.03 -4.18 -12.68
N LEU A 59 -16.38 -5.36 -13.20
CA LEU A 59 -17.36 -5.48 -14.28
C LEU A 59 -18.75 -4.96 -13.86
N SER A 60 -19.08 -5.04 -12.57
CA SER A 60 -20.31 -4.50 -11.98
C SER A 60 -20.43 -2.99 -12.19
N GLU A 61 -19.33 -2.24 -12.04
CA GLU A 61 -19.26 -0.80 -12.26
C GLU A 61 -19.48 -0.47 -13.74
N GLU A 62 -18.82 -1.21 -14.65
CA GLU A 62 -19.02 -1.06 -16.09
C GLU A 62 -20.49 -1.30 -16.47
N TYR A 63 -21.12 -2.35 -15.93
CA TYR A 63 -22.55 -2.61 -16.16
C TYR A 63 -23.46 -1.49 -15.61
N GLN A 64 -23.13 -0.90 -14.46
CA GLN A 64 -23.90 0.22 -13.92
C GLN A 64 -23.78 1.46 -14.80
N ILE A 65 -22.58 1.76 -15.31
CA ILE A 65 -22.32 2.85 -16.26
C ILE A 65 -23.10 2.60 -17.55
N MET A 66 -23.01 1.39 -18.09
CA MET A 66 -23.79 0.96 -19.26
C MET A 66 -25.29 1.07 -19.04
N GLY A 67 -25.76 0.77 -17.82
CA GLY A 67 -27.17 0.88 -17.42
C GLY A 67 -27.67 2.32 -17.28
N ARG A 68 -26.80 3.32 -17.42
CA ARG A 68 -27.19 4.73 -17.58
C ARG A 68 -27.64 5.08 -19.00
N ARG A 69 -27.56 4.14 -19.94
CA ARG A 69 -28.30 4.19 -21.21
C ARG A 69 -29.81 4.12 -20.95
N ALA A 70 -30.62 4.75 -21.80
CA ALA A 70 -32.07 4.69 -21.78
C ALA A 70 -32.56 3.24 -21.71
N ARG A 71 -33.52 3.00 -20.83
CA ARG A 71 -34.05 1.66 -20.50
C ARG A 71 -34.88 1.12 -21.67
N GLN A 72 -34.68 -0.16 -21.99
CA GLN A 72 -35.40 -1.02 -22.96
C GLN A 72 -36.28 -0.30 -23.99
N GLY A 73 -35.75 -0.14 -25.22
CA GLY A 73 -36.52 0.22 -26.41
C GLY A 73 -35.86 1.28 -27.29
N ASP A 74 -34.99 2.11 -26.72
CA ASP A 74 -34.36 3.23 -27.42
C ASP A 74 -33.02 2.88 -28.08
N ARG A 75 -32.73 3.57 -29.18
CA ARG A 75 -31.51 3.40 -30.00
C ARG A 75 -30.32 4.12 -29.36
N ASP A 76 -29.86 3.58 -28.25
CA ASP A 76 -28.75 4.11 -27.48
C ASP A 76 -27.42 3.47 -27.85
N SER A 77 -26.32 4.17 -27.57
CA SER A 77 -24.97 3.71 -27.89
C SER A 77 -24.02 3.90 -26.72
N TYR A 78 -23.07 2.98 -26.59
CA TYR A 78 -22.01 3.00 -25.58
C TYR A 78 -20.67 2.88 -26.28
N ARG A 79 -19.69 3.65 -25.83
CA ARG A 79 -18.31 3.56 -26.32
C ARG A 79 -17.34 3.77 -25.18
N MET A 80 -16.25 3.00 -25.19
CA MET A 80 -15.16 3.14 -24.25
C MET A 80 -13.95 3.78 -24.95
N ILE A 81 -13.44 4.87 -24.38
CA ILE A 81 -12.30 5.62 -24.90
C ILE A 81 -11.23 5.67 -23.81
N LEU A 82 -10.14 4.94 -23.99
CA LEU A 82 -9.10 4.81 -22.96
C LEU A 82 -7.84 5.57 -23.37
N LEU A 83 -7.21 6.22 -22.41
CA LEU A 83 -5.87 6.77 -22.57
C LEU A 83 -4.84 5.65 -22.36
N GLU A 84 -3.84 5.54 -23.24
CA GLU A 84 -2.85 4.47 -23.14
C GLU A 84 -2.05 4.51 -21.83
N ASN A 85 -1.70 5.70 -21.34
CA ASN A 85 -0.97 5.86 -20.07
C ASN A 85 -1.79 5.37 -18.87
N ASP A 86 -3.12 5.50 -18.92
CA ASP A 86 -4.00 5.04 -17.84
C ASP A 86 -4.08 3.51 -17.77
N LEU A 87 -3.43 2.78 -18.68
CA LEU A 87 -3.30 1.33 -18.65
C LEU A 87 -2.04 0.85 -17.91
N GLU A 88 -1.19 1.77 -17.45
CA GLU A 88 0.01 1.44 -16.68
C GLU A 88 -0.32 0.65 -15.42
N TRP A 89 -1.39 0.99 -14.70
CA TRP A 89 -1.77 0.25 -13.50
C TRP A 89 -2.24 -1.19 -13.79
N ILE A 90 -2.63 -1.49 -15.04
CA ILE A 90 -3.09 -2.82 -15.48
C ILE A 90 -1.91 -3.69 -15.90
N PHE A 91 -0.99 -3.13 -16.70
CA PHE A 91 0.14 -3.89 -17.27
C PHE A 91 1.47 -3.71 -16.51
N GLY A 92 1.56 -2.74 -15.61
CA GLY A 92 2.77 -2.38 -14.88
C GLY A 92 3.85 -1.74 -15.78
N ALA A 93 5.11 -1.82 -15.37
CA ALA A 93 6.26 -1.25 -16.08
C ALA A 93 6.34 -1.57 -17.60
N PRO A 94 5.93 -2.76 -18.12
CA PRO A 94 5.96 -3.03 -19.55
C PRO A 94 4.73 -2.53 -20.34
N TRP A 95 3.86 -1.68 -19.77
CA TRP A 95 2.59 -1.27 -20.38
C TRP A 95 2.72 -0.75 -21.82
N GLU A 96 3.74 0.06 -22.12
CA GLU A 96 3.95 0.60 -23.46
C GLU A 96 4.13 -0.49 -24.53
N ASN A 97 4.78 -1.60 -24.17
CA ASN A 97 5.05 -2.70 -25.09
C ASN A 97 3.83 -3.60 -25.23
N GLU A 98 3.06 -3.77 -24.16
CA GLU A 98 1.83 -4.58 -24.18
C GLU A 98 0.71 -3.88 -24.96
N VAL A 99 0.51 -2.58 -24.74
CA VAL A 99 -0.51 -1.79 -25.47
C VAL A 99 -0.22 -1.76 -26.99
N LYS A 100 1.05 -1.72 -27.41
CA LYS A 100 1.42 -1.76 -28.84
C LYS A 100 1.09 -3.09 -29.52
N LYS A 101 1.08 -4.20 -28.77
CA LYS A 101 0.80 -5.56 -29.27
C LYS A 101 -0.70 -5.82 -29.42
N ILE A 102 -1.53 -5.09 -28.69
CA ILE A 102 -2.96 -5.36 -28.57
C ILE A 102 -3.74 -4.31 -29.37
N LYS A 103 -4.41 -4.73 -30.46
CA LYS A 103 -5.26 -3.85 -31.27
C LYS A 103 -6.57 -4.52 -31.66
N GLY A 104 -7.62 -3.71 -31.82
CA GLY A 104 -8.91 -4.15 -32.33
C GLY A 104 -9.71 -4.97 -31.30
N SER A 105 -10.40 -6.01 -31.79
CA SER A 105 -11.39 -6.78 -31.01
C SER A 105 -10.83 -7.55 -29.80
N ILE A 106 -9.50 -7.74 -29.74
CA ILE A 106 -8.81 -8.48 -28.67
C ILE A 106 -8.45 -7.55 -27.49
N LEU A 107 -8.59 -6.23 -27.68
CA LEU A 107 -8.20 -5.24 -26.68
C LEU A 107 -8.96 -5.39 -25.37
N TYR A 108 -10.30 -5.44 -25.44
CA TYR A 108 -11.13 -5.58 -24.25
C TYR A 108 -10.85 -6.89 -23.52
N GLU A 109 -10.75 -8.01 -24.25
CA GLU A 109 -10.50 -9.34 -23.66
C GLU A 109 -9.17 -9.40 -22.92
N THR A 110 -8.13 -8.76 -23.46
CA THR A 110 -6.82 -8.73 -22.82
C THR A 110 -6.84 -7.86 -21.55
N LEU A 111 -7.49 -6.69 -21.61
CA LEU A 111 -7.64 -5.81 -20.45
C LEU A 111 -8.41 -6.48 -19.32
N ASP A 112 -9.56 -7.09 -19.63
CA ASP A 112 -10.39 -7.81 -18.67
C ASP A 112 -9.64 -8.97 -18.01
N LYS A 113 -8.86 -9.73 -18.81
CA LYS A 113 -8.04 -10.83 -18.32
C LYS A 113 -6.94 -10.37 -17.36
N GLU A 114 -6.18 -9.32 -17.70
CA GLU A 114 -5.13 -8.82 -16.81
C GLU A 114 -5.69 -8.15 -15.56
N CYS A 115 -6.79 -7.39 -15.67
CA CYS A 115 -7.50 -6.84 -14.51
C CYS A 115 -8.02 -7.95 -13.58
N SER A 116 -8.57 -9.03 -14.12
CA SER A 116 -9.04 -10.18 -13.33
C SER A 116 -7.90 -10.80 -12.52
N LYS A 117 -6.71 -10.97 -13.12
CA LYS A 117 -5.52 -11.47 -12.40
C LYS A 117 -5.07 -10.51 -11.28
N LEU A 118 -5.05 -9.21 -11.54
CA LEU A 118 -4.72 -8.21 -10.51
C LEU A 118 -5.72 -8.26 -9.35
N TYR A 119 -6.98 -8.50 -9.66
CA TYR A 119 -8.04 -8.63 -8.66
C TYR A 119 -7.87 -9.91 -7.83
N GLU A 120 -7.61 -11.06 -8.45
CA GLU A 120 -7.32 -12.34 -7.77
C GLU A 120 -6.14 -12.22 -6.80
N ASN A 121 -5.08 -11.54 -7.22
CA ASN A 121 -3.92 -11.27 -6.35
C ASN A 121 -4.26 -10.33 -5.19
N SER A 122 -5.13 -9.35 -5.42
CA SER A 122 -5.58 -8.41 -4.38
C SER A 122 -6.59 -9.03 -3.41
N SER A 123 -7.40 -10.00 -3.86
CA SER A 123 -8.37 -10.70 -3.02
C SER A 123 -7.71 -11.58 -1.97
N ALA A 124 -6.57 -12.20 -2.27
CA ALA A 124 -5.82 -13.00 -1.30
C ALA A 124 -5.42 -12.18 -0.05
N GLY A 125 -4.99 -10.92 -0.24
CA GLY A 125 -4.70 -10.01 0.87
C GLY A 125 -5.95 -9.57 1.63
N ARG A 126 -7.08 -9.39 0.93
CA ARG A 126 -8.38 -9.05 1.55
C ARG A 126 -8.96 -10.22 2.34
N GLU A 127 -8.79 -11.45 1.92
CA GLU A 127 -9.26 -12.64 2.66
C GLU A 127 -8.57 -12.76 4.03
N LEU A 128 -7.27 -12.49 4.10
CA LEU A 128 -6.55 -12.42 5.38
C LEU A 128 -7.09 -11.30 6.27
N GLY A 129 -7.33 -10.12 5.70
CA GLY A 129 -7.93 -8.99 6.42
C GLY A 129 -9.35 -9.30 6.92
N ILE A 130 -10.18 -9.94 6.09
CA ILE A 130 -11.55 -10.35 6.44
C ILE A 130 -11.52 -11.41 7.54
N ALA A 131 -10.63 -12.40 7.43
CA ALA A 131 -10.46 -13.43 8.45
C ALA A 131 -10.05 -12.82 9.80
N GLN A 132 -9.11 -11.87 9.79
CA GLN A 132 -8.70 -11.15 10.98
C GLN A 132 -9.85 -10.31 11.56
N CYS A 133 -10.51 -9.48 10.75
CA CYS A 133 -11.65 -8.67 11.20
C CYS A 133 -12.80 -9.54 11.72
N THR A 134 -13.04 -10.70 11.13
CA THR A 134 -14.07 -11.65 11.59
C THR A 134 -13.69 -12.24 12.94
N SER A 135 -12.41 -12.61 13.12
CA SER A 135 -11.87 -13.07 14.41
C SER A 135 -11.99 -12.00 15.48
N ASP A 136 -11.59 -10.77 15.18
CA ASP A 136 -11.65 -9.63 16.11
C ASP A 136 -13.09 -9.27 16.47
N HIS A 137 -13.99 -9.30 15.48
CA HIS A 137 -15.42 -9.08 15.68
C HIS A 137 -16.03 -10.13 16.60
N ASN A 138 -15.76 -11.41 16.35
CA ASN A 138 -16.24 -12.51 17.18
C ASN A 138 -15.68 -12.42 18.61
N SER A 139 -14.40 -12.05 18.74
CA SER A 139 -13.76 -11.85 20.05
C SER A 139 -14.41 -10.71 20.82
N SER A 140 -14.70 -9.59 20.16
CA SER A 140 -15.39 -8.44 20.75
C SER A 140 -16.83 -8.77 21.16
N LYS A 141 -17.54 -9.55 20.33
CA LYS A 141 -18.90 -10.00 20.63
C LYS A 141 -18.92 -10.93 21.85
N ASN A 142 -18.00 -11.90 21.91
CA ASN A 142 -17.86 -12.79 23.06
C ASN A 142 -17.52 -12.03 24.34
N PHE A 143 -16.74 -10.96 24.25
CA PHE A 143 -16.45 -10.06 25.37
C PHE A 143 -17.70 -9.30 25.85
N LEU A 144 -18.49 -8.73 24.92
CA LEU A 144 -19.75 -8.06 25.25
C LEU A 144 -20.75 -9.03 25.89
N ASP A 145 -20.88 -10.24 25.33
CA ASP A 145 -21.74 -11.28 25.87
C ASP A 145 -21.29 -11.67 27.29
N ALA A 146 -19.98 -11.80 27.55
CA ALA A 146 -19.43 -12.07 28.87
C ALA A 146 -19.67 -10.92 29.88
N LEU A 147 -19.64 -9.66 29.42
CA LEU A 147 -19.99 -8.51 30.25
C LEU A 147 -21.48 -8.52 30.63
N ILE A 148 -22.36 -8.83 29.67
CA ILE A 148 -23.81 -8.86 29.90
C ILE A 148 -24.19 -10.02 30.84
N THR A 149 -23.55 -11.18 30.71
CA THR A 149 -23.80 -12.35 31.57
C THR A 149 -23.10 -12.28 32.93
N GLY A 150 -22.24 -11.29 33.15
CA GLY A 150 -21.51 -11.12 34.41
C GLY A 150 -20.35 -12.10 34.61
N ASP A 151 -19.82 -12.70 33.54
CA ASP A 151 -18.66 -13.60 33.59
C ASP A 151 -17.35 -12.80 33.68
N ILE A 152 -17.04 -12.37 34.91
CA ILE A 152 -15.87 -11.53 35.21
C ILE A 152 -14.54 -12.21 34.87
N ASP A 153 -14.46 -13.54 34.94
CA ASP A 153 -13.22 -14.28 34.66
C ASP A 153 -12.87 -14.23 33.17
N ARG A 154 -13.87 -14.41 32.29
CA ARG A 154 -13.68 -14.22 30.84
C ARG A 154 -13.32 -12.79 30.49
N VAL A 155 -13.97 -11.81 31.12
CA VAL A 155 -13.69 -10.37 30.91
C VAL A 155 -12.25 -10.04 31.29
N LYS A 156 -11.80 -10.49 32.47
CA LYS A 156 -10.41 -10.28 32.91
C LYS A 156 -9.40 -10.93 31.98
N LYS A 157 -9.67 -12.17 31.54
CA LYS A 157 -8.77 -12.88 30.63
C LYS A 157 -8.62 -12.13 29.30
N PHE A 158 -9.74 -11.69 28.71
CA PHE A 158 -9.72 -10.89 27.48
C PHE A 158 -8.94 -9.59 27.66
N LEU A 159 -9.19 -8.84 28.75
CA LEU A 159 -8.46 -7.60 29.04
C LEU A 159 -6.96 -7.84 29.25
N LEU A 160 -6.57 -8.93 29.89
CA LEU A 160 -5.16 -9.28 30.07
C LEU A 160 -4.48 -9.60 28.73
N GLU A 161 -5.16 -10.30 27.83
CA GLU A 161 -4.65 -10.62 26.50
C GLU A 161 -4.51 -9.37 25.62
N GLN A 162 -5.49 -8.47 25.63
CA GLN A 162 -5.46 -7.22 24.85
C GLN A 162 -4.49 -6.18 25.41
N ASN A 163 -4.22 -6.22 26.72
CA ASN A 163 -3.24 -5.35 27.37
C ASN A 163 -1.87 -6.02 27.56
N ARG A 164 -1.59 -7.13 26.86
CA ARG A 164 -0.24 -7.68 26.87
C ARG A 164 0.72 -6.64 26.28
N GLY A 165 1.63 -6.16 27.13
CA GLY A 165 2.83 -5.48 26.66
C GLY A 165 3.70 -6.41 25.81
N PRO A 166 4.78 -5.90 25.21
CA PRO A 166 5.69 -6.73 24.43
C PRO A 166 6.16 -7.94 25.25
N ASN A 167 6.01 -9.14 24.69
CA ASN A 167 6.53 -10.38 25.28
C ASN A 167 8.06 -10.30 25.23
N ILE A 168 8.69 -10.05 26.39
CA ILE A 168 10.15 -10.10 26.53
C ILE A 168 10.53 -11.58 26.72
N ASP A 169 10.37 -12.38 25.66
CA ASP A 169 10.78 -13.79 25.66
C ASP A 169 12.30 -13.93 25.39
N SER A 170 12.96 -12.84 24.99
CA SER A 170 14.42 -12.77 24.80
C SER A 170 15.10 -12.20 26.04
N PRO A 171 16.15 -12.85 26.57
CA PRO A 171 16.98 -12.29 27.63
C PRO A 171 17.78 -11.07 27.16
N VAL A 172 17.79 -10.75 25.87
CA VAL A 172 18.49 -9.62 25.27
C VAL A 172 17.50 -8.69 24.59
N SER A 173 17.49 -7.42 25.00
CA SER A 173 16.76 -6.34 24.36
C SER A 173 17.59 -5.74 23.24
N ARG A 174 17.13 -5.95 22.00
CA ARG A 174 17.77 -5.45 20.79
C ARG A 174 16.96 -4.31 20.20
N THR A 175 17.55 -3.11 20.20
CA THR A 175 16.92 -1.91 19.66
C THR A 175 17.59 -1.49 18.36
N VAL A 176 16.83 -1.45 17.26
CA VAL A 176 17.27 -0.84 16.00
C VAL A 176 16.81 0.61 15.96
N LEU A 177 17.73 1.52 15.72
CA LEU A 177 17.47 2.95 15.62
C LEU A 177 17.61 3.41 14.16
N LEU A 178 16.53 3.98 13.64
CA LEU A 178 16.42 4.54 12.31
C LEU A 178 16.36 6.06 12.43
N MET A 179 17.42 6.75 12.00
CA MET A 179 17.54 8.19 12.12
C MET A 179 17.66 8.82 10.74
N ASP A 180 16.82 9.82 10.47
CA ASP A 180 16.95 10.69 9.30
C ASP A 180 18.14 11.63 9.48
N ALA A 181 19.00 11.70 8.46
CA ALA A 181 20.17 12.58 8.41
C ALA A 181 20.05 13.62 7.29
N SER A 182 18.83 14.00 6.91
CA SER A 182 18.62 15.04 5.90
C SER A 182 19.24 16.39 6.30
N GLY A 183 19.66 17.20 5.32
CA GLY A 183 20.21 18.54 5.55
C GLY A 183 19.30 19.47 6.39
N SER A 184 17.98 19.23 6.38
CA SER A 184 16.99 19.95 7.21
C SER A 184 17.03 19.58 8.71
N MET A 185 17.70 18.47 9.04
CA MET A 185 17.92 18.00 10.41
C MET A 185 19.28 18.42 10.96
N SER A 186 20.13 19.16 10.26
CA SER A 186 21.49 19.52 10.71
C SER A 186 21.56 20.01 12.17
N ASN A 187 20.67 20.92 12.56
CA ASN A 187 20.60 21.44 13.95
C ASN A 187 19.96 20.46 14.95
N LEU A 188 19.05 19.58 14.48
CA LEU A 188 18.40 18.58 15.33
C LEU A 188 19.24 17.30 15.47
N LEU A 189 20.14 17.05 14.52
CA LEU A 189 20.97 15.85 14.44
C LEU A 189 21.97 15.83 15.61
N SER A 190 22.58 16.96 15.94
CA SER A 190 23.46 17.08 17.11
C SER A 190 22.72 16.80 18.43
N ALA A 191 21.55 17.41 18.63
CA ALA A 191 20.72 17.19 19.80
C ALA A 191 20.20 15.75 19.89
N THR A 192 19.83 15.17 18.76
CA THR A 192 19.39 13.77 18.65
C THR A 192 20.52 12.82 19.02
N LYS A 193 21.73 13.04 18.50
CA LYS A 193 22.93 12.25 18.83
C LYS A 193 23.23 12.26 20.33
N GLU A 194 23.21 13.45 20.95
CA GLU A 194 23.49 13.57 22.39
C GLU A 194 22.39 12.87 23.23
N THR A 195 21.13 13.01 22.81
CA THR A 195 19.99 12.36 23.48
C THR A 195 20.10 10.84 23.40
N ILE A 196 20.47 10.28 22.24
CA ILE A 196 20.66 8.84 22.06
C ILE A 196 21.81 8.34 22.92
N CYS A 197 22.95 9.03 22.95
CA CYS A 197 24.08 8.65 23.79
C CYS A 197 23.70 8.69 25.28
N THR A 198 23.03 9.76 25.72
CA THR A 198 22.54 9.90 27.09
C THR A 198 21.54 8.78 27.45
N MET A 199 20.61 8.46 26.54
CA MET A 199 19.66 7.37 26.73
C MET A 199 20.37 6.03 26.88
N PHE A 200 21.35 5.74 26.02
CA PHE A 200 22.12 4.51 26.05
C PHE A 200 22.94 4.37 27.35
N GLU A 201 23.60 5.45 27.77
CA GLU A 201 24.35 5.49 29.03
C GLU A 201 23.43 5.33 30.25
N ARG A 202 22.24 5.96 30.24
CA ARG A 202 21.24 5.79 31.31
C ARG A 202 20.70 4.37 31.36
N ALA A 203 20.40 3.76 30.21
CA ALA A 203 19.97 2.37 30.15
C ALA A 203 21.03 1.44 30.75
N TRP A 204 22.30 1.68 30.44
CA TRP A 204 23.42 0.94 31.02
C TRP A 204 23.48 1.07 32.55
N VAL A 205 23.35 2.28 33.11
CA VAL A 205 23.35 2.51 34.57
C VAL A 205 22.20 1.77 35.24
N VAL A 206 20.98 1.88 34.68
CA VAL A 206 19.78 1.22 35.23
C VAL A 206 19.90 -0.30 35.20
N LEU A 207 20.47 -0.87 34.13
CA LEU A 207 20.72 -2.31 34.04
C LEU A 207 21.74 -2.76 35.09
N GLY A 208 22.80 -1.98 35.30
CA GLY A 208 23.78 -2.22 36.35
C GLY A 208 23.19 -2.19 37.77
N GLU A 209 22.33 -1.21 38.06
CA GLU A 209 21.62 -1.11 39.35
C GLU A 209 20.69 -2.31 39.61
N LYS A 210 20.15 -2.92 38.56
CA LYS A 210 19.29 -4.11 38.64
C LYS A 210 20.07 -5.42 38.65
N GLY A 211 21.40 -5.38 38.61
CA GLY A 211 22.26 -6.58 38.59
C GLY A 211 22.16 -7.39 37.30
N LEU A 212 21.70 -6.77 36.21
CA LEU A 212 21.62 -7.43 34.91
C LEU A 212 22.98 -7.34 34.17
N PRO A 213 23.34 -8.37 33.38
CA PRO A 213 24.53 -8.34 32.54
C PRO A 213 24.54 -7.16 31.57
N ASN A 214 25.71 -6.58 31.31
CA ASN A 214 25.85 -5.40 30.43
C ASN A 214 25.64 -5.70 28.94
N ASP A 215 25.55 -6.97 28.55
CA ASP A 215 25.25 -7.47 27.21
C ASP A 215 23.73 -7.72 26.98
N THR A 216 22.91 -7.51 28.02
CA THR A 216 21.44 -7.62 27.97
C THR A 216 20.81 -6.58 27.03
N PHE A 217 21.49 -5.46 26.75
CA PHE A 217 20.99 -4.41 25.88
C PHE A 217 21.98 -4.09 24.77
N ALA A 218 21.51 -4.20 23.52
CA ALA A 218 22.30 -3.87 22.35
C ALA A 218 21.52 -2.93 21.43
N MET A 219 22.24 -1.98 20.85
CA MET A 219 21.68 -1.00 19.92
C MET A 219 22.39 -1.08 18.57
N GLN A 220 21.61 -0.95 17.51
CA GLN A 220 22.11 -0.93 16.15
C GLN A 220 21.54 0.27 15.40
N PHE A 221 22.35 0.91 14.56
CA PHE A 221 21.86 1.77 13.48
C PHE A 221 21.82 0.95 12.20
N ALA A 222 20.89 1.19 11.27
CA ALA A 222 20.67 0.36 10.08
C ALA A 222 21.93 0.08 9.19
N PHE A 223 23.05 0.78 9.43
CA PHE A 223 24.34 0.58 8.75
C PHE A 223 25.53 0.31 9.71
N PHE A 224 25.25 0.05 10.99
CA PHE A 224 26.24 -0.17 12.03
C PHE A 224 26.09 -1.57 12.63
N ALA A 225 27.15 -2.12 13.22
CA ALA A 225 27.07 -3.40 13.93
C ALA A 225 26.32 -3.23 15.28
N TRP A 226 25.86 -4.34 15.87
CA TRP A 226 25.31 -4.33 17.22
C TRP A 226 26.36 -3.86 18.22
N GLU A 227 26.03 -2.80 18.96
CA GLU A 227 26.93 -2.26 19.96
C GLU A 227 26.31 -2.35 21.35
N THR A 228 27.11 -2.79 22.29
CA THR A 228 26.74 -2.87 23.71
C THR A 228 27.36 -1.72 24.49
N LYS A 229 28.47 -1.10 24.03
CA LYS A 229 29.16 -0.03 24.75
C LYS A 229 28.82 1.36 24.22
N GLY A 230 28.42 2.26 25.13
CA GLY A 230 28.06 3.64 24.78
C GLY A 230 29.21 4.46 24.18
N SER A 231 30.46 4.18 24.54
CA SER A 231 31.64 4.89 24.02
C SER A 231 31.88 4.63 22.53
N HIS A 232 31.73 3.39 22.08
CA HIS A 232 31.85 3.02 20.67
C HIS A 232 30.68 3.59 19.84
N LEU A 233 29.48 3.56 20.41
CA LEU A 233 28.30 4.19 19.80
C LEU A 233 28.53 5.69 19.60
N ARG A 234 29.07 6.38 20.60
CA ARG A 234 29.40 7.81 20.54
C ARG A 234 30.47 8.12 19.48
N MET A 235 31.50 7.28 19.38
CA MET A 235 32.52 7.41 18.33
C MET A 235 31.92 7.30 16.93
N PHE A 236 31.04 6.31 16.70
CA PHE A 236 30.33 6.16 15.43
C PHE A 236 29.37 7.33 15.17
N MET A 237 28.61 7.79 16.16
CA MET A 237 27.68 8.90 16.00
C MET A 237 28.39 10.21 15.62
N ASN A 238 29.64 10.39 16.02
CA ASN A 238 30.45 11.53 15.62
C ASN A 238 30.90 11.50 14.15
N THR A 239 30.90 10.34 13.49
CA THR A 239 31.27 10.23 12.06
C THR A 239 30.12 10.56 11.11
N ILE A 240 28.87 10.51 11.59
CA ILE A 240 27.69 10.80 10.78
C ILE A 240 27.57 12.31 10.54
N SER A 241 27.60 12.78 9.29
CA SER A 241 27.26 14.16 8.94
C SER A 241 25.86 14.23 8.31
N SER A 242 25.21 15.40 8.37
CA SER A 242 23.98 15.61 7.62
C SER A 242 24.31 15.76 6.14
N GLU A 243 23.74 14.91 5.29
CA GLU A 243 23.91 14.99 3.85
C GLU A 243 22.60 15.44 3.19
N GLY A 244 22.71 16.35 2.22
CA GLY A 244 21.56 16.93 1.53
C GLY A 244 21.12 16.04 0.37
N GLY A 245 20.03 15.28 0.56
CA GLY A 245 19.37 14.56 -0.53
C GLY A 245 17.86 14.48 -0.30
N MET A 246 17.08 14.95 -1.28
CA MET A 246 15.65 14.60 -1.40
C MET A 246 15.58 13.25 -2.12
N GLY A 247 15.23 12.17 -1.43
CA GLY A 247 14.82 10.95 -2.15
C GLY A 247 14.97 9.64 -1.38
N ARG A 248 16.04 9.45 -0.59
CA ARG A 248 16.28 8.17 0.10
C ARG A 248 16.27 8.35 1.60
N LYS A 249 15.08 8.27 2.20
CA LYS A 249 14.95 8.28 3.66
C LYS A 249 15.37 6.92 4.19
N ALA A 250 16.28 6.90 5.16
CA ALA A 250 16.78 5.70 5.85
C ALA A 250 15.68 4.85 6.52
N ILE A 251 14.45 5.37 6.57
CA ILE A 251 13.26 4.77 7.15
C ILE A 251 12.82 3.51 6.39
N GLU A 252 12.76 3.55 5.06
CA GLU A 252 12.28 2.43 4.23
C GLU A 252 13.26 1.25 4.26
N ILE A 253 14.55 1.54 4.16
CA ILE A 253 15.62 0.53 4.25
C ILE A 253 15.62 -0.10 5.65
N GLY A 254 15.46 0.72 6.70
CA GLY A 254 15.40 0.25 8.07
C GLY A 254 14.18 -0.62 8.38
N LEU A 255 13.01 -0.24 7.86
CA LEU A 255 11.78 -1.02 8.01
C LEU A 255 11.76 -2.28 7.15
N TRP A 256 12.50 -2.33 6.04
CA TRP A 256 12.73 -3.56 5.28
C TRP A 256 13.76 -4.48 5.95
N TYR A 257 14.76 -3.91 6.62
CA TYR A 257 15.81 -4.63 7.34
C TYR A 257 15.29 -5.30 8.63
N ALA A 258 14.48 -4.59 9.42
CA ALA A 258 14.04 -5.08 10.73
C ALA A 258 13.28 -6.44 10.68
N PRO A 259 12.35 -6.70 9.73
CA PRO A 259 11.72 -8.02 9.59
C PRO A 259 12.69 -9.12 9.17
N LYS A 260 13.75 -8.80 8.42
CA LYS A 260 14.75 -9.78 7.95
C LYS A 260 15.64 -10.28 9.08
N GLU A 261 16.07 -9.37 9.95
CA GLU A 261 16.82 -9.71 11.16
C GLU A 261 15.95 -10.37 12.23
N GLY A 262 14.64 -10.11 12.22
CA GLY A 262 13.66 -10.77 13.08
C GLY A 262 13.54 -12.29 12.88
N GLY A 263 14.06 -12.84 11.77
CA GLY A 263 14.12 -14.28 11.51
C GLY A 263 15.32 -15.01 12.13
N THR A 264 16.22 -14.29 12.82
CA THR A 264 17.40 -14.88 13.47
C THR A 264 17.09 -15.26 14.94
N LYS A 265 17.93 -16.13 15.54
CA LYS A 265 17.78 -16.61 16.94
C LYS A 265 17.74 -15.50 18.01
N GLU A 266 18.09 -14.27 17.64
CA GLU A 266 18.22 -13.13 18.52
C GLU A 266 17.42 -11.96 17.92
N SER A 267 16.10 -12.09 17.99
CA SER A 267 15.13 -11.20 17.35
C SER A 267 15.25 -9.75 17.85
N ILE A 268 15.05 -8.79 16.94
CA ILE A 268 14.88 -7.38 17.28
C ILE A 268 13.66 -7.22 18.19
N SER A 269 13.86 -6.59 19.35
CA SER A 269 12.80 -6.36 20.34
C SER A 269 12.10 -5.03 20.10
N GLN A 270 12.82 -4.03 19.58
CA GLN A 270 12.30 -2.68 19.41
C GLN A 270 12.90 -2.00 18.18
N VAL A 271 12.07 -1.20 17.49
CA VAL A 271 12.51 -0.28 16.44
C VAL A 271 12.15 1.14 16.87
N ILE A 272 13.13 2.04 16.90
CA ILE A 272 12.93 3.46 17.16
C ILE A 272 13.14 4.21 15.83
N LEU A 273 12.16 5.00 15.44
CA LEU A 273 12.19 5.81 14.23
C LEU A 273 12.23 7.29 14.59
N ILE A 274 13.27 7.99 14.15
CA ILE A 274 13.45 9.43 14.31
C ILE A 274 13.57 10.05 12.93
N GLY A 275 12.49 10.66 12.45
CA GLY A 275 12.44 11.36 11.18
C GLY A 275 11.66 12.66 11.27
N ARG A 276 12.02 13.64 10.44
CA ARG A 276 11.32 14.94 10.36
C ARG A 276 10.33 15.02 9.19
N ALA A 277 10.29 14.00 8.32
CA ALA A 277 9.47 13.98 7.11
C ALA A 277 8.73 12.63 6.97
N PRO A 278 7.56 12.61 6.30
CA PRO A 278 6.79 11.38 6.06
C PRO A 278 7.60 10.38 5.21
N ALA A 279 7.24 9.09 5.28
CA ALA A 279 7.78 8.08 4.36
C ALA A 279 7.48 8.45 2.90
N ASN A 280 8.29 7.99 1.94
CA ASN A 280 7.99 8.26 0.54
C ASN A 280 6.72 7.49 0.15
N THR A 281 5.79 8.18 -0.50
CA THR A 281 4.49 7.61 -0.89
C THR A 281 4.53 6.88 -2.23
N GLN A 282 5.66 6.92 -2.95
CA GLN A 282 5.82 6.31 -4.27
C GLN A 282 7.24 5.74 -4.42
N PRO A 283 7.40 4.58 -5.08
CA PRO A 283 8.69 4.15 -5.61
C PRO A 283 9.05 5.05 -6.80
N GLU A 284 10.16 5.78 -6.71
CA GLU A 284 10.86 6.34 -7.88
C GLU A 284 11.86 5.32 -8.45
#